data_AF-A0A524PI28-F1
#
_entry.id   AF-A0A524PI28-F1
#
_cell.length_a   1.000
_cell.length_b   1.000
_cell.length_c   1.000
_cell.angle_alpha   90.00
_cell.angle_beta   90.00
_cell.angle_gamma   90.00
#
_symmetry.space_group_name_H-M   'P 1'
#
loop_
_entity.id
_entity.type
_entity.pdbx_description
1 polymer ?
#
loop_
_entity_poly.entity_id
_entity_poly.type
_entity_poly.pdbx_seq_one_letter_code
_entity_poly.pdbx_strand_id
1 'polypeptide(L)'
;MGTRIVPRGKVALATVCGVVVNGVLLKSSVPIESRFGGVLELRSGKPRRFVAIIKYDGTSLDPSEQYIRAGMTAVRDAAASGTGRILANFREILAPSRIVVEKRIDELKAAGMNTVYLLGNTSEPICQIEVGMNRVGMVLLGGLNPVAAAAEAGFNVENSAESGLIDYSQLVDIDRV
;
A
#
# COMPACT_ATOMS: atom_id res chain seq x y z
N MET A 1 -8.87 -10.60 17.09
CA MET A 1 -7.89 -9.62 16.57
C MET A 1 -8.25 -8.23 17.07
N GLY A 2 -7.47 -7.67 17.99
CA GLY A 2 -7.74 -6.41 18.71
C GLY A 2 -8.95 -6.47 19.64
N THR A 3 -10.11 -6.82 19.09
CA THR A 3 -11.41 -7.10 19.75
C THR A 3 -12.40 -7.81 18.81
N ARG A 4 -12.05 -8.06 17.53
CA ARG A 4 -13.01 -8.59 16.54
C ARG A 4 -13.13 -10.11 16.56
N ILE A 5 -14.38 -10.57 16.63
CA ILE A 5 -14.80 -11.97 16.54
C ILE A 5 -15.08 -12.29 15.07
N VAL A 6 -14.48 -13.36 14.55
CA VAL A 6 -14.76 -13.85 13.20
C VAL A 6 -16.05 -14.67 13.25
N PRO A 7 -17.12 -14.28 12.52
CA PRO A 7 -18.36 -15.05 12.49
C PRO A 7 -18.14 -16.47 11.98
N ARG A 8 -18.96 -17.41 12.45
CA ARG A 8 -18.93 -18.80 11.97
C ARG A 8 -19.13 -18.84 10.45
N GLY A 9 -18.26 -19.57 9.76
CA GLY A 9 -18.30 -19.68 8.29
C GLY A 9 -17.60 -18.55 7.53
N LYS A 10 -16.96 -17.60 8.23
CA LYS A 10 -16.10 -16.59 7.62
C LYS A 10 -14.62 -16.86 7.93
N VAL A 11 -13.75 -16.35 7.04
CA VAL A 11 -12.30 -16.29 7.24
C VAL A 11 -11.91 -14.83 7.40
N ALA A 12 -10.98 -14.54 8.31
CA ALA A 12 -10.42 -13.21 8.48
C ALA A 12 -8.99 -13.17 7.96
N LEU A 13 -8.68 -12.12 7.20
CA LEU A 13 -7.33 -11.79 6.74
C LEU A 13 -6.91 -10.48 7.42
N ALA A 14 -5.76 -10.50 8.08
CA ALA A 14 -5.10 -9.27 8.54
C ALA A 14 -3.86 -9.06 7.71
N THR A 15 -3.73 -7.85 7.17
CA THR A 15 -2.60 -7.45 6.35
C THR A 15 -1.94 -6.21 6.92
N VAL A 16 -0.68 -6.02 6.58
CA VAL A 16 0.10 -4.88 7.06
C VAL A 16 -0.25 -3.63 6.25
N CYS A 17 -0.59 -2.54 6.94
CA CYS A 17 -0.84 -1.25 6.32
C CYS A 17 0.46 -0.49 6.04
N GLY A 18 0.49 0.32 4.98
CA GLY A 18 1.60 1.22 4.66
C GLY A 18 1.93 2.24 5.76
N VAL A 19 1.04 2.43 6.74
CA VAL A 19 1.31 3.25 7.94
C VAL A 19 2.51 2.74 8.74
N VAL A 20 2.86 1.45 8.66
CA VAL A 20 4.08 0.92 9.27
C VAL A 20 5.34 1.61 8.72
N VAL A 21 5.39 1.88 7.42
CA VAL A 21 6.50 2.62 6.80
C VAL A 21 6.61 4.02 7.42
N ASN A 22 5.47 4.69 7.66
CA ASN A 22 5.47 6.00 8.30
C ASN A 22 6.07 5.93 9.71
N GLY A 23 5.69 4.91 10.49
CA GLY A 23 6.20 4.71 11.84
C GLY A 23 7.72 4.51 11.86
N VAL A 24 8.25 3.71 10.94
CA VAL A 24 9.70 3.46 10.83
C VAL A 24 10.46 4.72 10.41
N LEU A 25 9.94 5.46 9.43
CA LEU A 25 10.55 6.70 8.97
C LEU A 25 10.48 7.81 10.02
N LEU A 26 9.35 7.93 10.72
CA LEU A 26 9.18 8.90 11.80
C LEU A 26 10.16 8.63 12.96
N LYS A 27 10.37 7.35 13.33
CA LYS A 27 11.40 6.96 14.31
C LYS A 27 12.82 7.28 13.87
N SER A 28 13.03 7.54 12.58
CA SER A 28 14.30 7.96 12.00
C SER A 28 14.36 9.47 11.76
N SER A 29 13.44 10.23 12.38
CA SER A 29 13.31 11.68 12.21
C SER A 29 13.03 12.12 10.77
N VAL A 30 12.42 11.24 9.96
CA VAL A 30 12.00 11.55 8.60
C VAL A 30 10.49 11.82 8.58
N PRO A 31 10.06 13.08 8.40
CA PRO A 31 8.66 13.37 8.17
C PRO A 31 8.22 12.84 6.80
N ILE A 32 6.99 12.31 6.74
CA ILE A 32 6.38 11.76 5.54
C ILE A 32 4.98 12.31 5.37
N GLU A 33 4.64 12.70 4.14
CA GLU A 33 3.33 13.23 3.80
C GLU A 33 2.49 12.17 3.09
N SER A 34 1.30 11.87 3.63
CA SER A 34 0.31 11.00 3.00
C SER A 34 -0.52 11.78 1.99
N ARG A 35 -0.32 11.58 0.68
CA ARG A 35 -1.08 12.36 -0.32
C ARG A 35 -2.40 11.70 -0.68
N PHE A 36 -2.38 10.44 -1.12
CA PHE A 36 -3.58 9.73 -1.56
C PHE A 36 -3.43 8.21 -1.54
N GLY A 37 -4.58 7.53 -1.56
CA GLY A 37 -4.71 6.14 -2.00
C GLY A 37 -5.23 6.10 -3.43
N GLY A 38 -4.84 5.09 -4.20
CA GLY A 38 -5.18 5.04 -5.62
C GLY A 38 -5.11 3.64 -6.23
N VAL A 39 -5.51 3.58 -7.49
CA VAL A 39 -5.36 2.40 -8.35
C VAL A 39 -4.18 2.63 -9.28
N LEU A 40 -3.15 1.80 -9.15
CA LEU A 40 -1.93 1.84 -9.93
C LEU A 40 -1.98 0.79 -11.04
N GLU A 41 -1.88 1.26 -12.29
CA GLU A 41 -1.72 0.40 -13.45
C GLU A 41 -0.29 -0.16 -13.51
N LEU A 42 -0.19 -1.49 -13.63
CA LEU A 42 1.05 -2.20 -13.89
C LEU A 42 1.09 -2.69 -15.33
N ARG A 43 2.30 -2.68 -15.92
CA ARG A 43 2.56 -3.28 -17.22
C ARG A 43 3.90 -3.99 -17.18
N SER A 44 3.91 -5.29 -17.51
CA SER A 44 5.13 -6.12 -17.52
C SER A 44 5.92 -6.04 -16.20
N GLY A 45 5.20 -6.08 -15.07
CA GLY A 45 5.74 -6.05 -13.72
C GLY A 45 6.21 -4.68 -13.23
N LYS A 46 6.03 -3.62 -14.03
CA LYS A 46 6.48 -2.26 -13.71
C LYS A 46 5.30 -1.32 -13.45
N PRO A 47 5.41 -0.41 -12.47
CA PRO A 47 4.42 0.66 -12.26
C PRO A 47 4.40 1.60 -13.46
N ARG A 48 3.20 1.90 -13.99
CA ARG A 48 3.02 2.80 -15.12
C ARG A 48 2.43 4.14 -14.72
N ARG A 49 1.22 4.13 -14.16
CA ARG A 49 0.49 5.35 -13.77
C ARG A 49 -0.63 5.07 -12.79
N PHE A 50 -1.01 6.07 -11.99
CA PHE A 50 -2.26 6.02 -11.26
C PHE A 50 -3.43 6.33 -12.20
N VAL A 51 -4.45 5.46 -12.22
CA VAL A 51 -5.66 5.63 -13.05
C VAL A 51 -6.84 6.18 -12.26
N ALA A 52 -6.77 6.12 -10.92
CA ALA A 52 -7.71 6.75 -10.01
C ALA A 52 -6.99 7.10 -8.71
N ILE A 53 -7.34 8.24 -8.12
CA ILE A 53 -6.80 8.71 -6.83
C ILE A 53 -7.92 9.29 -5.96
N ILE A 54 -7.84 9.08 -4.64
CA ILE A 54 -8.63 9.80 -3.63
C ILE A 54 -7.63 10.35 -2.62
N LYS A 55 -7.59 11.68 -2.50
CA LYS A 55 -6.69 12.35 -1.55
C LYS A 55 -7.15 12.17 -0.13
N TYR A 56 -6.18 11.96 0.77
CA TYR A 56 -6.46 11.76 2.19
C TYR A 56 -6.96 13.03 2.89
N ASP A 57 -6.55 14.20 2.41
CA ASP A 57 -6.99 15.50 2.94
C ASP A 57 -8.44 15.87 2.56
N GLY A 58 -9.05 15.12 1.64
CA GLY A 58 -10.37 15.41 1.08
C GLY A 58 -11.42 14.34 1.34
N THR A 59 -11.16 13.35 2.21
CA THR A 59 -12.09 12.23 2.45
C THR A 59 -12.04 11.73 3.89
N SER A 60 -13.17 11.17 4.37
CA SER A 60 -13.22 10.32 5.56
C SER A 60 -13.30 8.82 5.23
N LEU A 61 -13.41 8.49 3.94
CA LEU A 61 -13.48 7.12 3.45
C LEU A 61 -12.07 6.59 3.17
N ASP A 62 -11.83 5.32 3.49
CA ASP A 62 -10.64 4.65 3.01
C ASP A 62 -10.72 4.43 1.48
N PRO A 63 -9.76 4.95 0.70
CA PRO A 63 -9.77 4.84 -0.77
C PRO A 63 -9.77 3.39 -1.27
N SER A 64 -9.01 2.51 -0.61
CA SER A 64 -8.83 1.13 -1.04
C SER A 64 -10.15 0.36 -0.98
N GLU A 65 -10.92 0.59 0.10
CA GLU A 65 -12.26 0.00 0.24
C GLU A 65 -13.19 0.42 -0.88
N GLN A 66 -13.14 1.70 -1.29
CA GLN A 66 -13.99 2.19 -2.37
C GLN A 66 -13.62 1.57 -3.72
N TYR A 67 -12.32 1.43 -4.00
CA TYR A 67 -11.86 0.84 -5.27
C TYR A 67 -12.14 -0.66 -5.38
N ILE A 68 -12.05 -1.40 -4.26
CA ILE A 68 -12.45 -2.81 -4.22
C ILE A 68 -13.95 -2.93 -4.50
N ARG A 69 -14.78 -2.16 -3.79
CA ARG A 69 -16.25 -2.17 -3.98
C ARG A 69 -16.66 -1.77 -5.39
N ALA A 70 -15.92 -0.86 -6.02
CA ALA A 70 -16.17 -0.42 -7.39
C ALA A 70 -15.62 -1.37 -8.46
N GLY A 71 -14.97 -2.49 -8.09
CA GLY A 71 -14.40 -3.45 -9.05
C GLY A 71 -13.29 -2.85 -9.92
N MET A 72 -12.53 -1.89 -9.40
CA MET A 72 -11.53 -1.15 -10.18
C MET A 72 -10.16 -1.84 -10.25
N THR A 73 -9.98 -2.92 -9.50
CA THR A 73 -8.72 -3.66 -9.40
C THR A 73 -8.69 -4.86 -10.35
N ALA A 74 -7.47 -5.30 -10.67
CA ALA A 74 -7.16 -6.54 -11.37
C ALA A 74 -5.83 -7.05 -10.78
N VAL A 75 -5.83 -7.32 -9.48
CA VAL A 75 -4.66 -7.76 -8.71
C VAL A 75 -4.25 -9.16 -9.10
N ARG A 76 -5.20 -10.06 -9.37
CA ARG A 76 -4.90 -11.43 -9.80
C ARG A 76 -4.13 -11.45 -11.12
N ASP A 77 -4.54 -10.63 -12.09
CA ASP A 77 -3.85 -10.50 -13.38
C ASP A 77 -2.45 -9.89 -13.20
N ALA A 78 -2.34 -8.88 -12.32
CA ALA A 78 -1.07 -8.27 -11.98
C ALA A 78 -0.09 -9.29 -11.36
N ALA A 79 -0.58 -10.15 -10.47
CA ALA A 79 0.23 -11.20 -9.85
C ALA A 79 0.63 -12.31 -10.84
N ALA A 80 -0.28 -12.70 -11.75
CA ALA A 80 -0.03 -13.79 -12.69
C ALA A 80 0.82 -13.39 -13.91
N SER A 81 0.64 -12.16 -14.41
CA SER A 81 1.22 -11.71 -15.69
C SER A 81 2.10 -10.46 -15.59
N GLY A 82 2.17 -9.84 -14.41
CA GLY A 82 2.78 -8.53 -14.22
C GLY A 82 1.97 -7.36 -14.83
N THR A 83 0.80 -7.62 -15.41
CA THR A 83 -0.05 -6.60 -16.02
C THR A 83 -1.41 -6.62 -15.35
N GLY A 84 -1.87 -5.47 -14.86
CA GLY A 84 -3.11 -5.37 -14.11
C GLY A 84 -3.23 -4.05 -13.37
N ARG A 85 -4.13 -4.00 -12.39
CA ARG A 85 -4.41 -2.79 -11.60
C ARG A 85 -4.40 -3.14 -10.13
N ILE A 86 -3.48 -2.55 -9.38
CA ILE A 86 -3.32 -2.82 -7.95
C ILE A 86 -3.69 -1.60 -7.12
N LEU A 87 -4.02 -1.83 -5.85
CA LEU A 87 -4.13 -0.79 -4.86
C LEU A 87 -2.71 -0.33 -4.48
N ALA A 88 -2.51 0.98 -4.44
CA ALA A 88 -1.27 1.59 -4.02
C ALA A 88 -1.50 2.93 -3.34
N ASN A 89 -0.53 3.37 -2.55
CA ASN A 89 -0.58 4.61 -1.80
C ASN A 89 0.59 5.49 -2.23
N PHE A 90 0.38 6.80 -2.27
CA PHE A 90 1.42 7.75 -2.66
C PHE A 90 1.80 8.66 -1.52
N ARG A 91 3.10 8.74 -1.28
CA ARG A 91 3.72 9.54 -0.22
C ARG A 91 4.76 10.49 -0.78
N GLU A 92 5.03 11.56 -0.06
CA GLU A 92 6.18 12.40 -0.31
C GLU A 92 7.08 12.50 0.93
N ILE A 93 8.37 12.59 0.68
CA ILE A 93 9.40 12.90 1.67
C ILE A 93 10.20 14.11 1.22
N LEU A 94 10.93 14.74 2.14
CA LEU A 94 11.91 15.76 1.79
C LEU A 94 13.12 15.13 1.11
N ALA A 95 13.65 15.76 0.06
CA ALA A 95 14.78 15.22 -0.71
C ALA A 95 16.05 14.95 0.13
N PRO A 96 16.43 15.79 1.13
CA PRO A 96 17.57 15.48 2.00
C PRO A 96 17.43 14.17 2.79
N SER A 97 16.21 13.71 3.02
CA SER A 97 15.94 12.47 3.76
C SER A 97 16.11 11.20 2.91
N ARG A 98 16.36 11.33 1.60
CA ARG A 98 16.38 10.21 0.66
C ARG A 98 17.31 9.07 1.09
N ILE A 99 18.56 9.39 1.45
CA ILE A 99 19.57 8.38 1.82
C ILE A 99 19.12 7.59 3.07
N VAL A 100 18.56 8.30 4.05
CA VAL A 100 18.01 7.66 5.26
C VAL A 100 16.83 6.77 4.92
N VAL A 101 15.94 7.23 4.03
CA VAL A 101 14.77 6.47 3.59
C VAL A 101 15.17 5.21 2.82
N GLU A 102 16.13 5.29 1.91
CA GLU A 102 16.66 4.12 1.18
C GLU A 102 17.18 3.06 2.15
N LYS A 103 17.98 3.47 3.15
CA LYS A 103 18.45 2.56 4.20
C LYS A 103 17.30 1.90 4.96
N ARG A 104 16.27 2.66 5.36
CA ARG A 104 15.11 2.10 6.08
C ARG A 104 14.25 1.20 5.23
N ILE A 105 14.15 1.47 3.92
CA ILE A 105 13.49 0.58 2.97
C ILE A 105 14.22 -0.76 2.93
N ASP A 106 15.55 -0.77 2.88
CA ASP A 106 16.32 -2.02 2.83
C ASP A 106 16.25 -2.81 4.15
N GLU A 107 16.21 -2.14 5.30
CA GLU A 107 15.96 -2.78 6.59
C GLU A 107 14.55 -3.39 6.68
N LEU A 108 13.53 -2.70 6.17
CA LEU A 108 12.16 -3.23 6.08
C LEU A 108 12.11 -4.48 5.19
N LYS A 109 12.77 -4.46 4.03
CA LYS A 109 12.87 -5.63 3.14
C LYS A 109 13.58 -6.80 3.83
N ALA A 110 14.69 -6.54 4.53
CA ALA A 110 15.43 -7.56 5.28
C ALA A 110 14.58 -8.17 6.41
N ALA A 111 13.63 -7.42 6.97
CA ALA A 111 12.65 -7.90 7.93
C ALA A 111 11.45 -8.61 7.29
N GLY A 112 11.39 -8.79 5.96
CA GLY A 112 10.28 -9.43 5.25
C GLY A 112 9.14 -8.49 4.86
N MET A 113 9.32 -7.18 4.98
CA MET A 113 8.30 -6.18 4.63
C MET A 113 8.64 -5.47 3.31
N ASN A 114 8.23 -6.07 2.19
CA ASN A 114 8.41 -5.50 0.84
C ASN A 114 7.28 -4.50 0.48
N THR A 115 7.08 -3.47 1.29
CA THR A 115 5.92 -2.56 1.18
C THR A 115 6.16 -1.37 0.25
N VAL A 116 7.40 -0.90 0.08
CA VAL A 116 7.74 0.20 -0.83
C VAL A 116 8.03 -0.35 -2.22
N TYR A 117 7.19 0.02 -3.19
CA TYR A 117 7.28 -0.47 -4.56
C TYR A 117 8.21 0.35 -5.43
N LEU A 118 8.19 1.68 -5.26
CA LEU A 118 9.02 2.59 -6.03
C LEU A 118 9.36 3.85 -5.21
N LEU A 119 10.61 4.29 -5.31
CA LEU A 119 11.08 5.57 -4.82
C LEU A 119 11.53 6.40 -6.04
N GLY A 120 10.86 7.53 -6.28
CA GLY A 120 11.16 8.42 -7.42
C GLY A 120 12.44 9.22 -7.22
N ASN A 121 12.77 10.12 -8.14
CA ASN A 121 13.88 11.08 -8.00
C ASN A 121 13.42 12.39 -7.33
N THR A 122 14.36 13.28 -7.03
CA THR A 122 14.07 14.59 -6.45
C THR A 122 13.34 15.47 -7.46
N SER A 123 12.14 15.93 -7.10
CA SER A 123 11.30 16.83 -7.90
C SER A 123 10.96 16.33 -9.30
N GLU A 124 11.04 15.02 -9.51
CA GLU A 124 10.61 14.38 -10.75
C GLU A 124 9.25 13.70 -10.55
N PRO A 125 8.34 13.80 -11.53
CA PRO A 125 7.08 13.07 -11.51
C PRO A 125 7.30 11.56 -11.47
N ILE A 126 6.42 10.86 -10.76
CA ILE A 126 6.45 9.39 -10.63
C ILE A 126 5.03 8.85 -10.88
N CYS A 127 4.91 7.85 -11.75
CA CYS A 127 3.61 7.26 -12.11
C CYS A 127 2.56 8.31 -12.56
N GLN A 128 3.01 9.33 -13.31
CA GLN A 128 2.20 10.48 -13.77
C GLN A 128 1.64 11.36 -12.64
N ILE A 129 2.31 11.37 -11.49
CA ILE A 129 1.97 12.21 -10.35
C ILE A 129 3.10 13.21 -10.17
N GLU A 130 2.76 14.49 -10.25
CA GLU A 130 3.67 15.59 -9.97
C GLU A 130 4.13 15.54 -8.51
N VAL A 131 5.43 15.76 -8.30
CA VAL A 131 6.09 15.78 -6.99
C VAL A 131 6.51 17.21 -6.68
N GLY A 132 6.33 17.64 -5.43
CA GLY A 132 6.73 18.98 -5.01
C GLY A 132 8.23 19.29 -5.19
N MET A 133 8.54 20.59 -5.25
CA MET A 133 9.92 21.06 -5.24
C MET A 133 10.65 20.59 -3.97
N ASN A 134 11.89 20.12 -4.13
CA ASN A 134 12.74 19.58 -3.06
C ASN A 134 12.12 18.37 -2.31
N ARG A 135 11.31 17.57 -3.01
CA ARG A 135 10.65 16.39 -2.48
C ARG A 135 10.87 15.17 -3.37
N VAL A 136 10.65 13.99 -2.80
CA VAL A 136 10.73 12.71 -3.51
C VAL A 136 9.40 11.99 -3.35
N GLY A 137 8.83 11.53 -4.47
CA GLY A 137 7.63 10.71 -4.47
C GLY A 137 7.94 9.25 -4.13
N MET A 138 7.06 8.60 -3.37
CA MET A 138 7.21 7.21 -2.96
C MET A 138 5.88 6.47 -3.10
N VAL A 139 5.91 5.32 -3.76
CA VAL A 139 4.75 4.46 -4.02
C VAL A 139 4.83 3.23 -3.12
N LEU A 140 3.79 3.01 -2.32
CA LEU A 140 3.65 1.85 -1.45
C LEU A 140 2.59 0.90 -2.00
N LEU A 141 2.81 -0.40 -1.86
CA LEU A 141 1.80 -1.42 -2.15
C LEU A 141 0.67 -1.33 -1.12
N GLY A 142 -0.58 -1.38 -1.60
CA GLY A 142 -1.76 -1.40 -0.73
C GLY A 142 -1.87 -2.72 0.02
N GLY A 143 -2.01 -2.65 1.35
CA GLY A 143 -2.18 -3.83 2.20
C GLY A 143 -3.45 -4.64 1.91
N LEU A 144 -4.47 -4.02 1.29
CA LEU A 144 -5.71 -4.71 0.90
C LEU A 144 -5.66 -5.39 -0.47
N ASN A 145 -4.52 -5.42 -1.16
CA ASN A 145 -4.38 -6.16 -2.43
C ASN A 145 -4.80 -7.65 -2.34
N PRO A 146 -4.46 -8.42 -1.28
CA PRO A 146 -4.96 -9.79 -1.12
C PRO A 146 -6.47 -9.87 -0.98
N VAL A 147 -7.10 -8.90 -0.31
CA VAL A 147 -8.57 -8.83 -0.17
C VAL A 147 -9.22 -8.46 -1.50
N ALA A 148 -8.62 -7.55 -2.26
CA ALA A 148 -9.05 -7.22 -3.61
C ALA A 148 -9.02 -8.45 -4.53
N ALA A 149 -7.96 -9.26 -4.45
CA ALA A 149 -7.86 -10.52 -5.20
C ALA A 149 -8.97 -11.52 -4.82
N ALA A 150 -9.35 -11.61 -3.54
CA ALA A 150 -10.50 -12.41 -3.11
C ALA A 150 -11.82 -11.86 -3.68
N ALA A 151 -12.03 -10.55 -3.65
CA ALA A 151 -13.21 -9.92 -4.26
C ALA A 151 -13.29 -10.20 -5.77
N GLU A 152 -12.18 -10.09 -6.49
CA GLU A 152 -12.05 -10.40 -7.93
C GLU A 152 -12.37 -11.87 -8.25
N ALA A 153 -12.16 -12.79 -7.29
CA ALA A 153 -12.52 -14.19 -7.42
C ALA A 153 -14.00 -14.49 -7.07
N GLY A 154 -14.80 -13.46 -6.76
CA GLY A 154 -16.23 -13.59 -6.47
C GLY A 154 -16.55 -13.85 -4.99
N PHE A 155 -15.57 -13.78 -4.09
CA PHE A 155 -15.85 -13.87 -2.66
C PHE A 155 -16.53 -12.60 -2.16
N ASN A 156 -17.55 -12.77 -1.31
CA ASN A 156 -18.14 -11.64 -0.59
C ASN A 156 -17.16 -11.18 0.51
N VAL A 157 -16.56 -10.01 0.31
CA VAL A 157 -15.56 -9.45 1.23
C VAL A 157 -16.15 -8.32 2.06
N GLU A 158 -15.90 -8.37 3.36
CA GLU A 158 -16.10 -7.24 4.27
C GLU A 158 -14.73 -6.79 4.74
N ASN A 159 -14.29 -5.63 4.26
CA ASN A 159 -13.04 -5.01 4.68
C ASN A 159 -13.30 -3.91 5.70
N SER A 160 -12.37 -3.80 6.65
CA SER A 160 -12.25 -2.63 7.53
C SER A 160 -10.78 -2.29 7.57
N ALA A 161 -10.40 -1.28 6.79
CA ALA A 161 -9.09 -0.67 6.84
C ALA A 161 -8.83 -0.07 8.23
N GLU A 162 -7.56 0.02 8.61
CA GLU A 162 -7.10 0.66 9.86
C GLU A 162 -7.74 0.11 11.14
N SER A 163 -7.99 -1.20 11.19
CA SER A 163 -8.90 -1.80 12.18
C SER A 163 -8.25 -2.36 13.45
N GLY A 164 -6.93 -2.21 13.64
CA GLY A 164 -6.28 -2.57 14.91
C GLY A 164 -4.76 -2.65 14.88
N LEU A 165 -4.20 -2.99 16.04
CA LEU A 165 -2.77 -3.27 16.24
C LEU A 165 -2.60 -4.76 16.57
N ILE A 166 -1.53 -5.35 16.07
CA ILE A 166 -1.10 -6.72 16.34
C ILE A 166 0.43 -6.75 16.39
N ASP A 167 1.00 -7.60 17.25
CA ASP A 167 2.45 -7.78 17.28
C ASP A 167 2.92 -8.45 15.99
N TYR A 168 3.99 -7.90 15.40
CA TYR A 168 4.50 -8.40 14.11
C TYR A 168 4.87 -9.89 14.16
N SER A 169 5.37 -10.37 15.30
CA SER A 169 5.72 -11.78 15.52
C SER A 169 4.52 -12.74 15.51
N GLN A 170 3.29 -12.23 15.54
CA GLN A 170 2.08 -13.03 15.41
C GLN A 170 1.62 -13.17 13.95
N LEU A 171 2.20 -12.39 13.03
CA LEU A 171 1.95 -12.54 11.61
C LEU A 171 2.77 -13.70 11.06
N VAL A 172 2.20 -14.39 10.08
CA VAL A 172 2.84 -15.48 9.36
C VAL A 172 3.00 -15.10 7.91
N ASP A 173 4.07 -15.60 7.30
CA ASP A 173 4.24 -15.53 5.86
C ASP A 173 3.12 -16.33 5.18
N ILE A 174 2.56 -15.79 4.11
CA ILE A 174 1.47 -16.41 3.37
C ILE A 174 1.90 -17.75 2.77
N ASP A 175 3.18 -17.91 2.41
CA ASP A 175 3.71 -19.16 1.86
C ASP A 175 3.82 -20.29 2.91
N ARG A 176 3.54 -19.97 4.19
CA ARG A 176 3.57 -20.92 5.31
C ARG A 176 2.18 -21.32 5.82
N VAL A 177 1.11 -20.83 5.19
CA VAL A 177 -0.30 -21.10 5.53
C VAL A 177 -0.93 -21.99 4.49
#